data_AF-A0A158JG28-F1
#
_entry.id   AF-A0A158JG28-F1
#
_cell.length_a   1.000
_cell.length_b   1.000
_cell.length_c   1.000
_cell.angle_alpha   90.00
_cell.angle_beta   90.00
_cell.angle_gamma   90.00
#
_symmetry.space_group_name_H-M   'P 1'
#
loop_
_entity.id
_entity.type
_entity.pdbx_description
1 polymer ?
#
loop_
_entity_poly.entity_id
_entity_poly.type
_entity_poly.pdbx_seq_one_letter_code
_entity_poly.pdbx_strand_id
1 'polypeptide(L)'
;MTRSPKIRRNPTPATHTIRAVVQDDIISRVLPVYFANAQAAAQRSQTAEQVVWLQAALILQPEHIEARLQLIDVLLKRGAIGEAITVAANLVEREPQHALALWHLGYALQLAGHHAEAVPF
;
A
#
# COMPACT_ATOMS: atom_id res chain seq x y z
N MET A 1 42.80 17.18 -49.61
CA MET A 1 41.71 18.12 -49.23
C MET A 1 40.65 17.35 -48.46
N THR A 2 40.55 17.71 -47.19
CA THR A 2 39.80 17.13 -46.06
C THR A 2 38.29 17.31 -46.15
N ARG A 3 37.50 16.24 -45.97
CA ARG A 3 36.13 16.34 -45.43
C ARG A 3 35.78 15.12 -44.58
N SER A 4 35.99 15.26 -43.26
CA SER A 4 35.41 14.38 -42.24
C SER A 4 33.88 14.58 -42.18
N PRO A 5 33.07 13.53 -41.98
CA PRO A 5 31.61 13.69 -41.85
C PRO A 5 31.27 14.26 -40.46
N LYS A 6 30.45 15.32 -40.45
CA LYS A 6 29.93 15.94 -39.22
C LYS A 6 29.07 14.95 -38.45
N ILE A 7 29.48 14.63 -37.22
CA ILE A 7 28.69 13.85 -36.24
C ILE A 7 27.42 14.65 -35.91
N ARG A 8 26.25 14.11 -36.27
CA ARG A 8 24.95 14.64 -35.87
C ARG A 8 24.79 14.37 -34.36
N ARG A 9 24.88 15.42 -33.54
CA ARG A 9 24.53 15.35 -32.11
C ARG A 9 23.01 15.22 -32.00
N ASN A 10 22.51 14.09 -31.52
CA ASN A 10 21.12 13.96 -31.12
C ASN A 10 20.88 14.86 -29.90
N PRO A 11 19.84 15.71 -29.89
CA PRO A 11 19.44 16.39 -28.67
C PRO A 11 18.91 15.35 -27.67
N THR A 12 19.42 15.40 -26.45
CA THR A 12 18.94 14.63 -25.29
C THR A 12 17.43 14.72 -25.15
N PRO A 13 16.71 13.63 -24.82
CA PRO A 13 15.27 13.71 -24.59
C PRO A 13 15.02 14.68 -23.44
N ALA A 14 14.24 15.72 -23.74
CA ALA A 14 13.81 16.71 -22.77
C ALA A 14 13.28 15.99 -21.54
N THR A 15 13.88 16.27 -20.39
CA THR A 15 13.41 15.85 -19.07
C THR A 15 11.99 16.38 -18.93
N HIS A 16 10.99 15.52 -19.13
CA HIS A 16 9.60 15.87 -18.92
C HIS A 16 9.43 16.04 -17.42
N THR A 17 9.63 17.27 -16.96
CA THR A 17 9.28 17.70 -15.62
C THR A 17 7.75 17.62 -15.57
N ILE A 18 7.22 16.52 -15.05
CA ILE A 18 5.79 16.39 -14.77
C ILE A 18 5.52 17.32 -13.60
N ARG A 19 5.18 18.56 -13.95
CA ARG A 19 4.66 19.57 -13.05
C ARG A 19 3.31 19.09 -12.56
N ALA A 20 3.19 18.95 -11.25
CA ALA A 20 1.97 18.61 -10.52
C ALA A 20 0.79 19.54 -10.90
N VAL A 21 0.05 19.14 -11.92
CA VAL A 21 -1.40 19.30 -11.95
C VAL A 21 -1.91 18.04 -11.26
N VAL A 22 -2.96 18.14 -10.44
CA VAL A 22 -3.70 16.94 -10.00
C VAL A 22 -4.22 16.29 -11.28
N GLN A 23 -3.42 15.37 -11.82
CA GLN A 23 -3.61 14.81 -13.14
C GLN A 23 -4.77 13.84 -13.00
N ASP A 24 -5.83 14.03 -13.77
CA ASP A 24 -6.87 13.01 -13.98
C ASP A 24 -6.24 11.80 -14.69
N ASP A 25 -5.42 11.07 -13.94
CA ASP A 25 -4.72 9.89 -14.39
C ASP A 25 -5.58 8.65 -14.16
N ILE A 26 -5.21 7.58 -14.87
CA ILE A 26 -5.96 6.33 -14.84
C ILE A 26 -6.08 5.83 -13.39
N ILE A 27 -5.03 6.01 -12.58
CA ILE A 27 -4.99 5.57 -11.17
C ILE A 27 -6.08 6.28 -10.36
N SER A 28 -6.16 7.60 -10.46
CA SER A 28 -7.14 8.44 -9.75
C SER A 28 -8.59 8.09 -10.11
N ARG A 29 -8.84 7.64 -11.35
CA ARG A 29 -10.17 7.21 -11.81
C ARG A 29 -10.56 5.81 -11.34
N VAL A 30 -9.61 4.89 -11.27
CA VAL A 30 -9.91 3.49 -10.94
C VAL A 30 -9.81 3.19 -9.46
N LEU A 31 -8.94 3.88 -8.71
CA LEU A 31 -8.71 3.63 -7.29
C LEU A 31 -10.00 3.62 -6.44
N PRO A 32 -10.96 4.56 -6.60
CA PRO A 32 -12.21 4.51 -5.86
C PRO A 32 -13.03 3.23 -6.09
N VAL A 33 -12.91 2.61 -7.27
CA VAL A 33 -13.60 1.36 -7.60
C VAL A 33 -13.06 0.20 -6.77
N TYR A 34 -11.74 0.15 -6.53
CA TYR A 34 -11.14 -0.87 -5.67
C TYR A 34 -11.61 -0.73 -4.22
N PHE A 35 -11.69 0.50 -3.69
CA PHE A 35 -12.24 0.73 -2.36
C PHE A 35 -13.73 0.42 -2.26
N ALA A 36 -14.53 0.79 -3.27
CA ALA A 36 -15.95 0.46 -3.32
C ALA A 36 -16.18 -1.06 -3.34
N ASN A 37 -15.37 -1.81 -4.08
CA ASN A 37 -15.45 -3.27 -4.11
C ASN A 37 -14.99 -3.90 -2.78
N ALA A 38 -13.92 -3.38 -2.15
CA ALA A 38 -13.52 -3.80 -0.81
C ALA A 38 -14.65 -3.59 0.22
N GLN A 39 -15.32 -2.43 0.16
CA GLN A 39 -16.46 -2.12 1.02
C GLN A 39 -17.65 -3.04 0.75
N ALA A 40 -17.97 -3.31 -0.53
CA ALA A 40 -19.05 -4.22 -0.89
C ALA A 40 -18.78 -5.65 -0.40
N ALA A 41 -17.54 -6.14 -0.51
CA ALA A 41 -17.11 -7.42 0.02
C ALA A 41 -17.22 -7.46 1.56
N ALA A 42 -16.85 -6.37 2.25
CA ALA A 42 -17.01 -6.24 3.69
C ALA A 42 -18.47 -6.34 4.14
N GLN A 43 -19.40 -5.68 3.45
CA GLN A 43 -20.84 -5.75 3.75
C GLN A 43 -21.43 -7.15 3.57
N ARG A 44 -20.81 -7.97 2.71
CA ARG A 44 -21.19 -9.37 2.48
C ARG A 44 -20.42 -10.36 3.35
N SER A 45 -19.59 -9.87 4.28
CA SER A 45 -18.67 -10.69 5.09
C SER A 45 -17.72 -11.56 4.27
N GLN A 46 -17.44 -11.18 3.02
CA GLN A 46 -16.56 -11.90 2.09
C GLN A 46 -15.10 -11.46 2.32
N THR A 47 -14.52 -11.87 3.46
CA THR A 47 -13.20 -11.41 3.91
C THR A 47 -12.07 -11.72 2.92
N ALA A 48 -12.11 -12.86 2.22
CA ALA A 48 -11.12 -13.20 1.20
C ALA A 48 -11.15 -12.24 0.01
N GLU A 49 -12.35 -11.84 -0.44
CA GLU A 49 -12.52 -10.89 -1.54
C GLU A 49 -12.11 -9.48 -1.10
N GLN A 50 -12.48 -9.07 0.12
CA GLN A 50 -12.08 -7.78 0.69
C GLN A 50 -10.55 -7.63 0.72
N VAL A 51 -9.81 -8.67 1.12
CA VAL A 51 -8.34 -8.69 1.11
C VAL A 51 -7.79 -8.42 -0.29
N VAL A 52 -8.33 -9.08 -1.32
CA VAL A 52 -7.88 -8.91 -2.71
C VAL A 52 -8.09 -7.48 -3.18
N TRP A 53 -9.25 -6.88 -2.91
CA TRP A 53 -9.53 -5.51 -3.31
C TRP A 53 -8.65 -4.49 -2.58
N LEU A 54 -8.39 -4.68 -1.29
CA LEU A 54 -7.49 -3.82 -0.52
C LEU A 54 -6.04 -3.94 -0.99
N GLN A 55 -5.55 -5.15 -1.25
CA GLN A 55 -4.21 -5.37 -1.81
C GLN A 55 -4.07 -4.70 -3.17
N ALA A 56 -5.07 -4.83 -4.05
CA ALA A 56 -5.05 -4.18 -5.35
C ALA A 56 -5.08 -2.64 -5.23
N ALA A 57 -5.85 -2.08 -4.30
CA ALA A 57 -5.83 -0.65 -4.02
C ALA A 57 -4.44 -0.19 -3.52
N LEU A 58 -3.79 -0.98 -2.67
CA LEU A 58 -2.44 -0.70 -2.15
C LEU A 58 -1.34 -0.88 -3.21
N ILE A 59 -1.54 -1.67 -4.25
CA ILE A 59 -0.63 -1.69 -5.41
C ILE A 59 -0.69 -0.35 -6.15
N LEU A 60 -1.89 0.23 -6.28
CA LEU A 60 -2.09 1.52 -6.95
C LEU A 60 -1.68 2.72 -6.08
N GLN A 61 -1.90 2.64 -4.77
CA GLN A 61 -1.49 3.66 -3.81
C GLN A 61 -0.82 3.01 -2.58
N PRO A 62 0.50 2.72 -2.64
CA PRO A 62 1.22 2.02 -1.57
C PRO A 62 1.23 2.75 -0.22
N GLU A 63 1.11 4.07 -0.24
CA GLU A 63 1.17 4.93 0.96
C GLU A 63 -0.20 5.16 1.61
N HIS A 64 -1.27 4.49 1.15
CA HIS A 64 -2.61 4.67 1.72
C HIS A 64 -2.75 3.94 3.07
N ILE A 65 -2.38 4.62 4.16
CA ILE A 65 -2.35 4.08 5.54
C ILE A 65 -3.68 3.41 5.91
N GLU A 66 -4.81 4.10 5.72
CA GLU A 66 -6.13 3.59 6.10
C GLU A 66 -6.49 2.26 5.42
N ALA A 67 -6.10 2.08 4.15
CA ALA A 67 -6.36 0.84 3.41
C ALA A 67 -5.49 -0.31 3.95
N ARG A 68 -4.29 0.02 4.42
CA ARG A 68 -3.39 -0.92 5.07
C ARG A 68 -3.90 -1.33 6.45
N LEU A 69 -4.43 -0.39 7.23
CA LEU A 69 -5.11 -0.69 8.51
C LEU A 69 -6.31 -1.62 8.29
N GLN A 70 -7.16 -1.31 7.32
CA GLN A 70 -8.29 -2.17 6.94
C GLN A 70 -7.84 -3.56 6.48
N LEU A 71 -6.71 -3.65 5.76
CA LEU A 71 -6.12 -4.93 5.36
C LEU A 71 -5.69 -5.74 6.58
N ILE A 72 -5.01 -5.12 7.55
CA ILE A 72 -4.61 -5.77 8.80
C ILE A 72 -5.85 -6.29 9.55
N ASP A 73 -6.88 -5.47 9.69
CA ASP A 73 -8.12 -5.84 10.36
C ASP A 73 -8.81 -7.06 9.73
N VAL A 74 -8.93 -7.09 8.40
CA VAL A 74 -9.57 -8.23 7.73
C VAL A 74 -8.71 -9.49 7.84
N LEU A 75 -7.38 -9.38 7.80
CA LEU A 75 -6.45 -10.49 8.00
C LEU A 75 -6.57 -11.08 9.41
N LEU A 76 -6.68 -10.23 10.44
CA LEU A 76 -6.90 -10.66 11.82
C LEU A 76 -8.26 -11.35 11.98
N LYS A 77 -9.34 -10.77 11.44
CA LYS A 77 -10.69 -11.34 11.52
C LYS A 77 -10.80 -12.74 10.90
N ARG A 78 -10.00 -13.04 9.87
CA ARG A 78 -9.97 -14.36 9.21
C ARG A 78 -8.94 -15.32 9.80
N GLY A 79 -8.22 -14.93 10.85
CA GLY A 79 -7.17 -15.74 11.47
C GLY A 79 -5.86 -15.83 10.69
N ALA A 80 -5.66 -14.98 9.67
CA ALA A 80 -4.40 -14.89 8.93
C ALA A 80 -3.37 -14.04 9.71
N ILE A 81 -3.07 -14.45 10.93
CA ILE A 81 -2.31 -13.67 11.91
C ILE A 81 -0.89 -13.35 11.43
N GLY A 82 -0.20 -14.32 10.81
CA GLY A 82 1.16 -14.10 10.29
C GLY A 82 1.24 -13.04 9.18
N GLU A 83 0.25 -13.01 8.29
CA GLU A 83 0.13 -11.97 7.26
C GLU A 83 -0.16 -10.60 7.90
N ALA A 84 -1.07 -10.57 8.89
CA ALA A 84 -1.39 -9.34 9.62
C ALA A 84 -0.16 -8.75 10.32
N ILE A 85 0.66 -9.58 10.99
CA ILE A 85 1.93 -9.16 11.60
C ILE A 85 2.85 -8.55 10.55
N THR A 86 3.01 -9.21 9.40
CA THR A 86 3.88 -8.73 8.32
C THR A 86 3.46 -7.35 7.83
N VAL A 87 2.16 -7.15 7.58
CA VAL A 87 1.62 -5.88 7.10
C VAL A 87 1.70 -4.79 8.17
N ALA A 88 1.40 -5.12 9.43
CA ALA A 88 1.46 -4.19 10.56
C ALA A 88 2.90 -3.76 10.88
N ALA A 89 3.85 -4.70 10.89
CA ALA A 89 5.27 -4.43 11.07
C ALA A 89 5.79 -3.47 9.99
N ASN A 90 5.44 -3.72 8.72
CA ASN A 90 5.84 -2.81 7.65
C ASN A 90 5.21 -1.41 7.77
N LEU A 91 3.99 -1.30 8.32
CA LEU A 91 3.39 0.01 8.58
C LEU A 91 4.10 0.73 9.72
N VAL A 92 4.44 0.04 10.81
CA VAL A 92 5.20 0.61 11.94
C VAL A 92 6.60 1.03 11.51
N GLU A 93 7.28 0.27 10.64
CA GLU A 93 8.59 0.65 10.09
C GLU A 93 8.54 1.99 9.33
N ARG A 94 7.45 2.24 8.58
CA ARG A 94 7.25 3.48 7.82
C ARG A 94 6.76 4.62 8.72
N GLU A 95 5.88 4.30 9.66
CA GLU A 95 5.16 5.24 10.51
C GLU A 95 5.33 4.87 11.99
N PRO A 96 6.54 5.03 12.56
CA PRO A 96 6.90 4.48 13.87
C PRO A 96 6.15 5.11 15.06
N GLN A 97 5.44 6.21 14.83
CA GLN A 97 4.65 6.91 15.85
C GLN A 97 3.14 6.81 15.57
N HIS A 98 2.70 6.07 14.56
CA HIS A 98 1.30 5.95 14.22
C HIS A 98 0.58 5.02 15.21
N ALA A 99 -0.18 5.60 16.12
CA ALA A 99 -0.80 4.89 17.24
C ALA A 99 -1.58 3.63 16.84
N LEU A 100 -2.40 3.70 15.78
CA LEU A 100 -3.16 2.52 15.32
C LEU A 100 -2.24 1.44 14.73
N ALA A 101 -1.12 1.82 14.09
CA ALA A 101 -0.21 0.84 13.51
C ALA A 101 0.50 0.05 14.60
N LEU A 102 0.98 0.76 15.64
CA LEU A 102 1.55 0.16 16.84
C LEU A 102 0.52 -0.77 17.49
N TRP A 103 -0.70 -0.28 17.73
CA TRP A 103 -1.78 -1.07 18.31
C TRP A 103 -2.07 -2.35 17.51
N HIS A 104 -2.18 -2.28 16.19
CA HIS A 104 -2.42 -3.45 15.35
C HIS A 104 -1.26 -4.45 15.41
N LEU A 105 -0.01 -3.99 15.44
CA LEU A 105 1.15 -4.88 15.54
C LEU A 105 1.18 -5.57 16.90
N GLY A 106 1.02 -4.82 17.99
CA GLY A 106 0.94 -5.39 19.34
C GLY A 106 -0.20 -6.40 19.47
N TYR A 107 -1.39 -6.07 18.95
CA TYR A 107 -2.54 -6.97 18.97
C TYR A 107 -2.32 -8.23 18.11
N ALA A 108 -1.73 -8.10 16.92
CA ALA A 108 -1.41 -9.24 16.06
C ALA A 108 -0.37 -10.17 16.71
N LEU A 109 0.66 -9.61 17.34
CA LEU A 109 1.67 -10.36 18.11
C LEU A 109 1.05 -11.07 19.33
N GLN A 110 0.13 -10.40 20.03
CA GLN A 110 -0.60 -11.02 21.13
C GLN A 110 -1.43 -12.22 20.67
N LEU A 111 -2.13 -12.10 19.54
CA LEU A 111 -2.90 -13.21 18.97
C LEU A 111 -2.01 -14.37 18.49
N ALA A 112 -0.77 -14.09 18.07
CA ALA A 112 0.22 -15.11 17.75
C ALA A 112 0.87 -15.76 18.99
N GLY A 113 0.59 -15.28 20.21
CA GLY A 113 1.23 -15.75 21.45
C GLY A 113 2.61 -15.15 21.70
N HIS A 114 3.03 -14.16 20.89
CA HIS A 114 4.32 -13.48 21.00
C HIS A 114 4.24 -12.33 22.02
N HIS A 115 3.84 -12.66 23.25
CA HIS A 115 3.48 -11.65 24.27
C HIS A 115 4.64 -10.71 24.62
N ALA A 116 5.87 -11.20 24.67
CA ALA A 116 7.04 -10.38 24.98
C ALA A 116 7.32 -9.33 23.89
N GLU A 117 7.12 -9.69 22.62
CA GLU A 117 7.30 -8.80 21.48
C GLU A 117 6.16 -7.77 21.36
N ALA A 118 5.00 -8.05 21.95
CA ALA A 118 3.85 -7.15 21.92
C ALA A 118 3.95 -5.98 22.90
N VAL A 119 4.66 -6.14 24.04
CA VAL A 119 4.78 -5.12 25.10
C VAL A 119 5.21 -3.71 24.64
N PRO A 120 6.16 -3.54 23.70
CA PRO A 120 6.59 -2.19 23.30
C PRO A 120 5.63 -1.47 22.34
N PHE A 121 4.55 -2.11 21.90
CA PHE A 121 3.57 -1.58 20.95
C PHE A 121 2.22 -1.31 21.62
#